data_AF-A0A516SGB1-F1
#
_entry.id   AF-A0A516SGB1-F1
#
_cell.length_a   1.000
_cell.length_b   1.000
_cell.length_c   1.000
_cell.angle_alpha   90.00
_cell.angle_beta   90.00
_cell.angle_gamma   90.00
#
_symmetry.space_group_name_H-M   'P 1'
#
loop_
_entity.id
_entity.type
_entity.pdbx_description
1 polymer ?
#
loop_
_entity_poly.entity_id
_entity_poly.type
_entity_poly.pdbx_seq_one_letter_code
_entity_poly.pdbx_strand_id
1 'polypeptide(L)'
;MLKHVLVARSAAGKRLGEQLSTNPVLQTIAAEYGFRSNDAKLFEQAMAQLKLPAPELLELGDIPATHLLDAMQKTITDQLQ
;
A
#
# COMPACT_ATOMS: atom_id res chain seq x y z
N MET A 1 5.43 6.09 -11.46
CA MET A 1 6.13 5.52 -10.29
C MET A 1 5.26 4.40 -9.74
N LEU A 2 5.78 3.19 -9.50
CA LEU A 2 4.94 2.02 -9.17
C LEU A 2 4.34 2.11 -7.76
N LYS A 3 3.04 1.82 -7.63
CA LYS A 3 2.36 1.62 -6.34
C LYS A 3 2.81 0.27 -5.77
N HIS A 4 3.62 0.30 -4.73
CA HIS A 4 4.04 -0.92 -4.04
C HIS A 4 2.95 -1.36 -3.04
N VAL A 5 2.46 -2.59 -3.20
CA VAL A 5 1.48 -3.20 -2.29
C VAL A 5 2.16 -4.29 -1.48
N LEU A 6 2.03 -4.22 -0.16
CA LEU A 6 2.48 -5.30 0.73
C LEU A 6 1.46 -6.45 0.67
N VAL A 7 1.91 -7.61 0.20
CA VAL A 7 1.12 -8.86 0.23
C VAL A 7 1.74 -9.80 1.25
N ALA A 8 1.03 -10.09 2.34
CA ALA A 8 1.51 -10.96 3.39
C ALA A 8 1.53 -12.43 2.93
N ARG A 9 2.74 -12.99 2.70
CA ARG A 9 2.95 -14.40 2.34
C ARG A 9 3.36 -15.30 3.52
N SER A 10 3.46 -14.73 4.72
CA SER A 10 3.87 -15.41 5.95
C SER A 10 3.19 -14.81 7.17
N ALA A 11 3.21 -15.52 8.30
CA ALA A 11 2.69 -15.01 9.57
C ALA A 11 3.40 -13.70 10.01
N ALA A 12 4.70 -13.57 9.73
CA ALA A 12 5.45 -12.34 9.99
C ALA A 12 4.97 -11.20 9.06
N GLY A 13 4.73 -11.49 7.78
CA GLY A 13 4.17 -10.52 6.83
C GLY A 13 2.77 -10.05 7.23
N LYS A 14 1.95 -10.95 7.78
CA LYS A 14 0.62 -10.61 8.30
C LYS A 14 0.71 -9.62 9.47
N ARG A 15 1.56 -9.93 10.47
CA ARG A 15 1.81 -9.04 11.61
C ARG A 15 2.33 -7.67 11.17
N LEU A 16 3.23 -7.65 10.18
CA LEU A 16 3.73 -6.39 9.62
C LEU A 16 2.59 -5.58 8.98
N GLY A 17 1.75 -6.21 8.16
CA GLY A 17 0.59 -5.54 7.56
C GLY A 17 -0.40 -5.00 8.59
N GLU A 18 -0.67 -5.75 9.66
CA GLU A 18 -1.52 -5.32 10.77
C GLU A 18 -0.92 -4.11 11.49
N GLN A 19 0.37 -4.13 11.79
CA GLN A 19 1.07 -3.02 12.44
C GLN A 19 1.10 -1.76 11.57
N LEU A 20 1.38 -1.89 10.27
CA LEU A 20 1.31 -0.78 9.32
C LEU A 20 -0.12 -0.24 9.12
N SER A 21 -1.16 -0.99 9.53
CA SER A 21 -2.56 -0.57 9.42
C SER A 21 -3.14 0.00 10.72
N THR A 22 -2.52 -0.28 11.87
CA THR A 22 -3.12 0.02 13.18
C THR A 22 -2.24 0.87 14.08
N ASN A 23 -0.92 0.86 13.89
CA ASN A 23 0.02 1.58 14.74
C ASN A 23 0.32 2.96 14.15
N PRO A 24 -0.11 4.06 14.79
CA PRO A 24 0.04 5.41 14.25
C PRO A 24 1.50 5.81 14.02
N VAL A 25 2.40 5.40 14.92
CA VAL A 25 3.83 5.73 14.81
C VAL A 25 4.44 5.06 13.58
N LEU A 26 4.11 3.79 13.34
CA LEU A 26 4.59 3.06 12.18
C LEU A 26 3.98 3.60 10.88
N GLN A 27 2.75 4.08 10.91
CA GLN A 27 2.12 4.70 9.74
C GLN A 27 2.82 6.00 9.33
N THR A 28 3.21 6.84 10.30
CA THR A 28 3.98 8.05 10.03
C THR A 28 5.33 7.73 9.41
N ILE A 29 6.09 6.82 10.03
CA ILE A 29 7.39 6.39 9.49
C ILE A 29 7.21 5.84 8.08
N ALA A 30 6.24 4.95 7.87
CA ALA A 30 6.00 4.36 6.56
C ALA A 30 5.66 5.42 5.49
N ALA A 31 4.87 6.44 5.86
CA ALA A 31 4.54 7.56 4.98
C ALA A 31 5.76 8.39 4.57
N GLU A 32 6.70 8.63 5.49
CA GLU A 32 7.98 9.31 5.20
C GLU A 32 8.81 8.56 4.15
N TYR A 33 8.74 7.22 4.14
CA TYR A 33 9.41 6.36 3.15
C TYR A 33 8.56 6.06 1.91
N GLY A 34 7.41 6.74 1.73
CA GLY A 34 6.60 6.62 0.53
C GLY A 34 5.56 5.49 0.54
N PHE A 35 5.39 4.79 1.66
CA PHE A 35 4.33 3.79 1.82
C PHE A 35 2.98 4.47 2.06
N ARG A 36 1.92 3.89 1.49
CA ARG A 36 0.55 4.40 1.63
C ARG A 36 -0.25 3.48 2.52
N SER A 37 -0.50 3.96 3.72
CA SER A 37 -1.46 3.35 4.64
C SER A 37 -2.90 3.70 4.20
N ASN A 38 -3.89 3.24 4.96
CA ASN A 38 -5.30 3.57 4.71
C ASN A 38 -5.64 5.05 4.97
N ASP A 39 -4.75 5.80 5.63
CA ASP A 39 -4.95 7.23 5.89
C ASP A 39 -4.13 8.07 4.90
N ALA A 40 -4.81 8.56 3.85
CA ALA A 40 -4.19 9.39 2.82
C ALA A 40 -3.59 10.70 3.39
N LYS A 41 -4.13 11.21 4.51
CA LYS A 41 -3.67 12.48 5.09
C LYS A 41 -2.26 12.36 5.69
N LEU A 42 -1.94 11.19 6.27
CA LEU A 42 -0.58 10.94 6.80
C LEU A 42 0.47 11.00 5.69
N PHE A 43 0.13 10.48 4.51
CA PHE A 43 1.00 10.54 3.34
C PHE A 43 1.16 11.96 2.82
N GLU A 44 0.06 12.70 2.67
CA GLU A 44 0.09 14.11 2.24
C GLU A 44 0.94 14.98 3.19
N GLN A 45 0.78 14.78 4.50
CA GLN A 45 1.56 15.47 5.52
C GLN A 45 3.06 15.14 5.41
N ALA A 46 3.41 13.86 5.22
CA ALA A 46 4.81 13.46 5.04
C ALA A 46 5.43 14.07 3.78
N MET A 47 4.70 14.10 2.66
CA MET A 47 5.17 14.71 1.42
C MET A 47 5.31 16.24 1.53
N ALA A 48 4.39 16.89 2.25
CA ALA A 48 4.48 18.33 2.53
C ALA A 48 5.72 18.69 3.33
N GLN A 49 6.10 17.86 4.32
CA GLN A 49 7.36 18.04 5.08
C GLN A 49 8.60 17.92 4.19
N LEU A 50 8.56 17.02 3.21
CA LEU A 50 9.62 16.84 2.23
C LEU A 50 9.59 17.89 1.09
N LYS A 51 8.65 18.85 1.12
CA LYS A 51 8.42 19.85 0.07
C LYS A 51 8.17 19.22 -1.32
N LEU A 52 7.66 18.00 -1.33
CA LEU A 52 7.26 17.30 -2.55
C LEU A 52 5.79 17.66 -2.85
N PRO A 53 5.45 17.96 -4.11
CA PRO A 53 4.06 18.24 -4.47
C PRO A 53 3.22 16.96 -4.25
N ALA A 54 2.31 17.02 -3.30
CA ALA A 54 1.29 15.99 -3.07
C ALA A 54 -0.07 16.52 -3.51
N PRO A 55 -0.35 16.53 -4.83
CA PRO A 55 -1.68 16.11 -5.27
C PRO A 55 -1.75 15.36 -6.63
N GLU A 56 -0.75 15.46 -7.52
CA GLU A 56 -0.92 15.13 -8.97
C GLU A 56 0.05 14.09 -9.54
N LEU A 57 1.01 13.57 -8.77
CA LEU A 57 2.02 12.62 -9.27
C LEU A 57 1.50 11.17 -9.47
N LEU A 58 0.22 10.90 -9.22
CA LEU A 58 -0.29 9.55 -8.95
C LEU A 58 -1.58 9.12 -9.65
N GLU A 59 -2.30 10.04 -10.27
CA GLU A 59 -3.53 9.72 -11.00
C GLU A 59 -3.30 9.36 -12.48
N LEU A 60 -2.04 9.10 -12.88
CA LEU A 60 -1.71 8.56 -14.21
C LEU A 60 -1.05 7.16 -14.16
N GLY A 61 -1.08 6.49 -13.01
CA GLY A 61 -0.61 5.11 -12.89
C GLY A 61 -1.73 4.13 -13.22
N ASP A 62 -1.83 3.80 -14.51
CA ASP A 62 -2.54 2.67 -15.14
C ASP A 62 -3.70 2.02 -14.37
N ILE A 63 -4.87 2.08 -15.02
CA ILE A 63 -6.05 1.23 -14.79
C ILE A 63 -5.60 -0.13 -14.24
N PRO A 64 -6.10 -0.57 -13.07
CA PRO A 64 -5.59 -1.77 -12.43
C PRO A 64 -5.63 -2.91 -13.44
N ALA A 65 -4.53 -3.64 -13.53
CA ALA A 65 -4.38 -4.89 -14.26
C ALA A 65 -5.47 -5.87 -13.81
N THR A 66 -6.68 -5.77 -14.36
CA THR A 66 -7.86 -6.56 -14.00
C THR A 66 -7.52 -8.05 -14.09
N HIS A 67 -6.77 -8.41 -15.13
CA HIS A 67 -6.24 -9.75 -15.34
C HIS A 67 -5.37 -10.26 -14.18
N LEU A 68 -4.61 -9.39 -13.51
CA LEU A 68 -3.76 -9.77 -12.38
C LEU A 68 -4.60 -10.01 -11.12
N LEU A 69 -5.62 -9.17 -10.89
CA LEU A 69 -6.58 -9.37 -9.81
C LEU A 69 -7.38 -10.66 -10.01
N ASP A 70 -7.83 -10.93 -11.23
CA ASP A 70 -8.54 -12.16 -11.59
C ASP A 70 -7.64 -13.40 -11.39
N ALA A 71 -6.37 -13.32 -11.80
CA ALA A 71 -5.40 -14.40 -11.61
C ALA A 71 -5.13 -14.67 -10.12
N MET A 72 -5.02 -13.62 -9.30
CA MET A 72 -4.86 -13.76 -7.85
C MET A 72 -6.10 -14.39 -7.22
N GLN A 73 -7.30 -13.94 -7.59
CA GLN A 73 -8.55 -14.47 -7.07
C GLN A 73 -8.75 -15.95 -7.45
N LYS A 74 -8.42 -16.31 -8.70
CA LYS A 74 -8.44 -17.70 -9.15
C LYS A 74 -7.47 -18.57 -8.35
N THR A 75 -6.25 -18.11 -8.15
CA THR A 75 -5.22 -18.86 -7.39
C THR A 75 -5.66 -19.12 -5.96
N ILE A 76 -6.27 -18.14 -5.29
CA ILE A 76 -6.79 -18.30 -3.93
C ILE A 76 -7.94 -19.32 -3.90
N THR A 77 -8.83 -19.28 -4.90
CA THR A 77 -9.97 -20.20 -4.99
C THR A 77 -9.51 -21.64 -5.21
N ASP A 78 -8.55 -21.85 -6.11
CA ASP A 78 -8.00 -23.19 -6.41
C ASP A 78 -7.26 -23.80 -5.20
N GLN A 79 -6.71 -22.99 -4.30
CA GLN A 79 -6.03 -23.45 -3.07
C GLN A 79 -6.98 -23.76 -1.91
N LEU A 80 -8.25 -23.35 -2.00
CA LEU A 80 -9.27 -23.56 -0.97
C LEU A 80 -10.21 -24.74 -1.30
N GLN A 81 -10.03 -25.40 -2.45
CA GLN A 81 -10.65 -26.68 -2.81
C GLN A 81 -9.72 -27.85 -2.49
#